data_AF-A0A159Z1S4-F1
#
_entry.id   AF-A0A159Z1S4-F1
#
_cell.length_a   1.000
_cell.length_b   1.000
_cell.length_c   1.000
_cell.angle_alpha   90.00
_cell.angle_beta   90.00
_cell.angle_gamma   90.00
#
_symmetry.space_group_name_H-M   'P 1'
#
loop_
_entity.id
_entity.type
_entity.pdbx_description
1 polymer ?
#
loop_
_entity_poly.entity_id
_entity_poly.type
_entity_poly.pdbx_seq_one_letter_code
_entity_poly.pdbx_strand_id
1 'polypeptide(L)'
;MRSASQAVAARMEAVAEGLDLLVAGAVAWRPGADNKPERMTFGPQAPKDTDARQAIAETVAVAGPLLTRLAKLVQVAVDAVLGRERRKLARDAAELAAVRAEMGLPEDGRLRRVRDAHQILGSDDPGLGS
;
A
#
# COMPACT_ATOMS: atom_id res chain seq x y z
N MET A 1 -26.63 -26.81 -13.78
CA MET A 1 -25.49 -26.64 -12.84
C MET A 1 -24.25 -26.37 -13.69
N ARG A 2 -23.51 -25.28 -13.43
CA ARG A 2 -22.20 -25.07 -14.08
C ARG A 2 -21.23 -26.14 -13.56
N SER A 3 -20.34 -26.63 -14.41
CA SER A 3 -19.27 -27.52 -13.97
C SER A 3 -18.29 -26.77 -13.05
N ALA A 4 -17.52 -27.51 -12.25
CA ALA A 4 -16.48 -26.91 -11.41
C ALA A 4 -15.45 -26.09 -12.21
N SER A 5 -15.09 -26.52 -13.43
CA SER A 5 -14.17 -25.75 -14.27
C SER A 5 -14.78 -24.44 -14.78
N GLN A 6 -16.08 -24.44 -15.12
CA GLN A 6 -16.78 -23.23 -15.53
C GLN A 6 -16.92 -22.22 -14.39
N ALA A 7 -17.09 -22.69 -13.15
CA ALA A 7 -17.12 -21.82 -11.98
C ALA A 7 -15.74 -21.18 -11.71
N VAL A 8 -14.65 -21.92 -11.91
CA VAL A 8 -13.29 -21.39 -11.79
C VAL A 8 -13.00 -20.38 -12.90
N ALA A 9 -13.35 -20.68 -14.15
CA ALA A 9 -13.14 -19.78 -15.28
C ALA A 9 -13.85 -18.44 -15.07
N ALA A 10 -15.14 -18.46 -14.71
CA ALA A 10 -15.90 -17.25 -14.44
C ALA A 10 -15.32 -16.43 -13.27
N ARG A 11 -14.77 -17.10 -12.25
CA ARG A 11 -14.10 -16.40 -11.14
C ARG A 11 -12.81 -15.73 -11.59
N MET A 12 -12.03 -16.37 -12.45
CA MET A 12 -10.79 -15.79 -12.98
C MET A 12 -11.06 -14.62 -13.93
N GLU A 13 -12.13 -14.71 -14.71
CA GLU A 13 -12.60 -13.61 -15.55
C GLU A 13 -13.00 -12.40 -14.71
N ALA A 14 -13.80 -12.60 -13.65
CA ALA A 14 -14.15 -11.53 -12.71
C ALA A 14 -12.90 -10.92 -12.02
N VAL A 15 -11.86 -11.72 -11.77
CA VAL A 15 -10.60 -11.22 -11.23
C VAL A 15 -9.86 -10.36 -12.25
N ALA A 16 -9.78 -10.79 -13.51
CA ALA A 16 -9.15 -10.01 -14.57
C ALA A 16 -9.88 -8.67 -14.76
N GLU A 17 -11.20 -8.70 -14.88
CA GLU A 17 -12.02 -7.48 -14.97
C GLU A 17 -11.87 -6.59 -13.73
N GLY A 18 -11.87 -7.19 -12.54
CA GLY A 18 -11.66 -6.47 -11.28
C GLY A 18 -10.30 -5.80 -11.17
N LEU A 19 -9.25 -6.38 -11.77
CA LEU A 19 -7.92 -5.76 -11.89
C LEU A 19 -7.95 -4.58 -12.86
N ASP A 20 -8.60 -4.72 -14.01
CA ASP A 20 -8.75 -3.61 -14.97
C ASP A 20 -9.50 -2.43 -14.33
N LEU A 21 -10.54 -2.71 -13.53
CA LEU A 21 -11.28 -1.69 -12.78
C LEU A 21 -10.43 -1.00 -11.70
N LEU A 22 -9.51 -1.72 -11.06
CA LEU A 22 -8.54 -1.14 -10.12
C LEU A 22 -7.55 -0.24 -10.85
N VAL A 23 -6.99 -0.69 -11.98
CA VAL A 23 -6.04 0.08 -12.80
C VAL A 23 -6.70 1.35 -13.36
N ALA A 24 -7.95 1.25 -13.82
CA ALA A 24 -8.73 2.39 -14.29
C ALA A 24 -9.13 3.37 -13.16
N GLY A 25 -8.93 3.00 -11.89
CA GLY A 25 -9.35 3.80 -10.74
C GLY A 25 -10.86 3.86 -10.53
N ALA A 26 -11.62 2.95 -11.16
CA ALA A 26 -13.05 2.79 -10.95
C ALA A 26 -13.34 2.07 -9.62
N VAL A 27 -12.42 1.18 -9.22
CA VAL A 27 -12.40 0.54 -7.90
C VAL A 27 -11.12 0.98 -7.17
N ALA A 28 -11.22 1.12 -5.86
CA ALA A 28 -10.10 1.41 -4.98
C ALA A 28 -10.12 0.51 -3.75
N TRP A 29 -8.97 -0.04 -3.40
CA TRP A 29 -8.78 -0.72 -2.13
C TRP A 29 -8.54 0.29 -1.01
N ARG A 30 -9.21 0.08 0.12
CA ARG A 30 -9.00 0.85 1.35
C ARG A 30 -8.44 -0.09 2.42
N PRO A 31 -7.23 0.19 2.94
CA PRO A 31 -6.70 -0.57 4.06
C PRO A 31 -7.62 -0.39 5.28
N GLY A 32 -7.64 -1.40 6.14
CA GLY A 32 -8.33 -1.31 7.42
C GLY A 32 -7.71 -0.23 8.31
N ALA A 33 -8.54 0.36 9.18
CA ALA A 33 -8.12 1.24 10.26
C ALA A 33 -8.79 0.77 11.57
N ASP A 34 -8.38 1.32 12.71
CA ASP A 34 -8.77 0.85 14.06
C ASP A 34 -10.28 0.54 14.22
N ASN A 35 -11.15 1.28 13.52
CA ASN A 35 -12.60 1.10 13.56
C ASN A 35 -13.25 0.80 12.21
N LYS A 36 -12.48 0.45 11.17
CA LYS A 36 -13.00 0.22 9.82
C LYS A 36 -12.34 -1.01 9.19
N PRO A 37 -13.14 -2.01 8.76
CA PRO A 37 -12.57 -3.14 8.04
C PRO A 37 -12.00 -2.68 6.70
N GLU A 38 -10.99 -3.40 6.25
CA GLU A 38 -10.51 -3.30 4.88
C GLU A 38 -11.63 -3.62 3.89
N ARG A 39 -11.64 -2.95 2.74
CA ARG A 39 -12.65 -3.18 1.71
C ARG A 39 -12.26 -2.60 0.37
N MET A 40 -12.85 -3.17 -0.67
CA MET A 40 -12.94 -2.53 -1.97
C MET A 40 -14.05 -1.47 -1.95
N THR A 41 -13.80 -0.34 -2.58
CA THR A 41 -14.71 0.80 -2.65
C THR A 41 -14.73 1.36 -4.06
N PHE A 42 -15.75 2.13 -4.41
CA PHE A 42 -15.71 2.91 -5.64
C PHE A 42 -14.58 3.93 -5.59
N GLY A 43 -13.77 3.92 -6.65
CA GLY A 43 -12.69 4.87 -6.84
C GLY A 43 -13.17 6.19 -7.44
N PRO A 44 -12.25 7.16 -7.62
CA PRO A 44 -12.57 8.47 -8.16
C PRO A 44 -13.07 8.43 -9.61
N GLN A 45 -12.70 7.40 -10.38
CA GLN A 45 -13.12 7.21 -11.77
C GLN A 45 -14.31 6.26 -11.90
N ALA A 46 -14.98 5.93 -10.79
CA ALA A 46 -16.17 5.08 -10.84
C ALA A 46 -17.28 5.78 -11.66
N PRO A 47 -17.98 5.06 -12.53
CA PRO A 47 -19.14 5.60 -13.24
C PRO A 47 -20.17 6.11 -12.23
N LYS A 48 -20.95 7.12 -12.61
CA LYS A 48 -22.02 7.66 -11.77
C LYS A 48 -23.37 6.96 -12.00
N ASP A 49 -23.49 6.31 -13.15
CA ASP A 49 -24.66 5.54 -13.53
C ASP A 49 -24.86 4.32 -12.60
N THR A 50 -26.11 4.08 -12.21
CA THR A 50 -26.47 3.05 -11.23
C THR A 50 -26.23 1.65 -11.76
N ASP A 51 -26.58 1.39 -13.03
CA ASP A 51 -26.46 0.07 -13.63
C ASP A 51 -24.99 -0.29 -13.81
N ALA A 52 -24.18 0.66 -14.27
CA ALA A 52 -22.73 0.51 -14.36
C ALA A 52 -22.08 0.26 -12.98
N ARG A 53 -22.55 0.93 -11.92
CA ARG A 53 -22.07 0.67 -10.55
C ARG A 53 -22.48 -0.70 -10.04
N GLN A 54 -23.69 -1.15 -10.36
CA GLN A 54 -24.18 -2.45 -9.95
C GLN A 54 -23.34 -3.57 -10.60
N ALA A 55 -23.04 -3.46 -11.89
CA ALA A 55 -22.15 -4.40 -12.58
C ALA A 55 -20.77 -4.48 -11.92
N ILE A 56 -20.16 -3.32 -11.61
CA ILE A 56 -18.88 -3.27 -10.88
C ILE A 56 -19.00 -3.94 -9.50
N ALA A 57 -20.09 -3.71 -8.77
CA ALA A 57 -20.28 -4.31 -7.45
C ALA A 57 -20.38 -5.83 -7.52
N GLU A 58 -21.00 -6.39 -8.55
CA GLU A 58 -21.10 -7.83 -8.79
C GLU A 58 -19.73 -8.44 -9.11
N THR A 59 -18.96 -7.82 -10.01
CA THR A 59 -17.58 -8.22 -10.30
C THR A 59 -16.71 -8.19 -9.03
N VAL A 60 -16.80 -7.10 -8.25
CA VAL A 60 -16.07 -6.95 -6.99
C VAL A 60 -16.52 -7.95 -5.92
N ALA A 61 -17.80 -8.33 -5.87
CA ALA A 61 -18.27 -9.34 -4.93
C ALA A 61 -17.61 -10.71 -5.17
N VAL A 62 -17.39 -11.07 -6.43
CA VAL A 62 -16.75 -12.34 -6.82
C VAL A 62 -15.22 -12.27 -6.69
N ALA A 63 -14.61 -11.19 -7.17
CA ALA A 63 -13.15 -11.03 -7.24
C ALA A 63 -12.53 -10.48 -5.95
N GLY A 64 -13.31 -9.75 -5.15
CA GLY A 64 -12.87 -8.93 -4.02
C GLY A 64 -11.91 -9.62 -3.05
N PRO A 65 -12.16 -10.87 -2.61
CA PRO A 65 -11.26 -11.56 -1.70
C PRO A 65 -9.84 -11.75 -2.28
N LEU A 66 -9.71 -12.04 -3.58
CA LEU A 66 -8.42 -12.21 -4.21
C LEU A 66 -7.74 -10.86 -4.46
N LEU A 67 -8.50 -9.89 -4.97
CA LEU A 67 -8.02 -8.53 -5.19
C LEU A 67 -7.50 -7.89 -3.88
N THR A 68 -8.17 -8.15 -2.76
CA THR A 68 -7.76 -7.67 -1.43
C THR A 68 -6.44 -8.30 -0.99
N ARG A 69 -6.25 -9.60 -1.23
CA ARG A 69 -4.97 -10.28 -0.95
C ARG A 69 -3.83 -9.70 -1.80
N LEU A 70 -4.08 -9.45 -3.08
CA LEU A 70 -3.08 -8.82 -3.96
C LEU A 70 -2.74 -7.41 -3.49
N ALA A 71 -3.74 -6.60 -3.14
CA ALA A 71 -3.53 -5.25 -2.63
C ALA A 71 -2.70 -5.24 -1.34
N LYS A 72 -2.91 -6.19 -0.43
CA LYS A 72 -2.08 -6.37 0.77
C LYS A 72 -0.63 -6.70 0.45
N LEU A 73 -0.40 -7.64 -0.47
CA LEU A 73 0.96 -8.01 -0.86
C LEU A 73 1.72 -6.81 -1.45
N VAL A 74 1.03 -6.03 -2.29
CA VAL A 74 1.58 -4.78 -2.83
C VAL A 74 1.84 -3.77 -1.71
N GLN A 75 0.92 -3.59 -0.77
CA GLN A 75 1.12 -2.68 0.36
C GLN A 75 2.35 -3.07 1.19
N VAL A 76 2.48 -4.35 1.57
CA VAL A 76 3.63 -4.84 2.34
C VAL A 76 4.94 -4.58 1.60
N ALA A 77 4.97 -4.83 0.29
CA ALA A 77 6.15 -4.56 -0.53
C ALA A 77 6.48 -3.06 -0.59
N VAL A 78 5.48 -2.21 -0.79
CA VAL A 78 5.63 -0.75 -0.81
C VAL A 78 6.12 -0.23 0.54
N ASP A 79 5.53 -0.68 1.64
CA ASP A 79 5.91 -0.28 3.00
C ASP A 79 7.34 -0.71 3.34
N ALA A 80 7.75 -1.91 2.90
CA ALA A 80 9.12 -2.39 3.06
C ALA A 80 10.14 -1.50 2.31
N VAL A 81 9.85 -1.16 1.04
CA VAL A 81 10.69 -0.28 0.23
C VAL A 81 10.74 1.13 0.83
N LEU A 82 9.59 1.71 1.17
CA LEU A 82 9.52 3.03 1.80
C LEU A 82 10.25 3.07 3.14
N GLY A 83 10.12 2.03 3.96
CA GLY A 83 10.86 1.90 5.22
C GLY A 83 12.37 1.87 5.00
N ARG A 84 12.85 1.13 4.00
CA ARG A 84 14.28 1.09 3.64
C ARG A 84 14.80 2.46 3.22
N GLU A 85 14.08 3.17 2.34
CA GLU A 85 14.49 4.49 1.87
C GLU A 85 14.45 5.53 2.99
N ARG A 86 13.43 5.51 3.86
CA ARG A 86 13.37 6.38 5.05
C ARG A 86 14.55 6.17 5.99
N ARG A 87 14.92 4.91 6.26
CA ARG A 87 16.11 4.58 7.07
C ARG A 87 17.40 5.07 6.43
N LYS A 88 17.51 4.99 5.09
CA LYS A 88 18.67 5.53 4.37
C LYS A 88 18.75 7.05 4.52
N LEU A 89 17.66 7.76 4.30
CA LEU A 89 17.60 9.23 4.49
C LEU A 89 17.97 9.65 5.92
N ALA A 90 17.52 8.90 6.93
CA ALA A 90 17.88 9.18 8.33
C ALA A 90 19.39 9.04 8.58
N ARG A 91 20.02 8.00 8.02
CA ARG A 91 21.47 7.79 8.12
C ARG A 91 22.25 8.86 7.39
N ASP A 92 21.90 9.13 6.12
CA ASP A 92 22.58 10.15 5.30
C ASP A 92 22.50 11.53 5.98
N ALA A 93 21.35 11.87 6.60
CA ALA A 93 21.19 13.11 7.35
C ALA A 93 22.05 13.15 8.62
N ALA A 94 22.19 12.02 9.33
CA ALA A 94 23.05 11.92 10.51
C ALA A 94 24.54 12.01 10.15
N GLU A 95 24.97 11.35 9.08
CA GLU A 95 26.34 11.41 8.56
C GLU A 95 26.72 12.84 8.15
N LEU A 96 25.85 13.54 7.41
CA LEU A 96 26.07 14.93 7.04
C LEU A 96 26.14 15.86 8.26
N ALA A 97 25.34 15.60 9.30
CA ALA A 97 25.42 16.38 10.54
C ALA A 97 26.76 16.17 11.26
N ALA A 98 27.28 14.93 11.29
CA ALA A 98 28.58 14.61 11.86
C ALA A 98 29.73 15.30 11.11
N VAL A 99 29.73 15.21 9.77
CA VAL A 99 30.74 15.87 8.91
C VAL A 99 30.72 17.39 9.10
N ARG A 100 29.54 18.00 9.23
CA ARG A 100 29.43 19.44 9.54
C ARG A 100 30.03 19.78 10.91
N ALA A 101 29.77 18.97 11.92
CA ALA A 101 30.32 19.18 13.26
C ALA A 101 31.86 19.07 13.25
N GLU A 102 32.43 18.11 12.51
CA GLU A 102 33.88 17.98 12.31
C GLU A 102 34.47 19.21 11.61
N MET A 103 33.75 19.81 10.66
CA MET A 103 34.15 21.05 9.99
C MET A 103 33.87 22.32 10.81
N GLY A 104 33.39 22.20 12.06
CA GLY A 104 33.05 23.34 12.92
C GLY A 104 31.86 24.17 12.41
N LEU A 105 31.06 23.61 11.51
CA LEU A 105 29.87 24.28 10.99
C LEU A 105 28.71 24.15 11.98
N PRO A 106 27.87 25.19 12.14
CA PRO A 106 26.70 25.13 13.00
C PRO A 106 25.71 24.06 12.53
N GLU A 107 24.93 23.54 13.49
CA GLU A 107 23.90 22.54 13.25
C GLU A 107 22.87 23.02 12.23
N ASP A 108 22.55 22.16 11.26
CA ASP A 108 21.51 22.44 10.27
C ASP A 108 20.16 21.89 10.74
N GLY A 109 19.24 22.79 11.08
CA GLY A 109 17.89 22.42 11.51
C GLY A 109 17.10 21.63 10.48
N ARG A 110 17.43 21.68 9.18
CA ARG A 110 16.83 20.84 8.14
C ARG A 110 17.31 19.41 8.23
N LEU A 111 18.61 19.18 8.43
CA LEU A 111 19.17 17.83 8.62
C LEU A 111 18.61 17.17 9.88
N ARG A 112 18.51 17.93 10.98
CA ARG A 112 17.84 17.48 12.20
C ARG A 112 16.40 17.03 11.92
N ARG A 113 15.60 17.85 11.24
CA ARG A 113 14.21 17.49 10.90
C ARG A 113 14.10 16.23 10.06
N VAL A 114 14.98 16.04 9.07
CA VAL A 114 14.98 14.83 8.21
C VAL A 114 15.35 13.59 9.02
N ARG A 115 16.37 13.69 9.88
CA ARG A 115 16.75 12.61 10.78
C ARG A 115 15.58 12.26 11.71
N ASP A 116 15.07 13.22 12.46
CA ASP A 116 14.04 12.98 13.48
C ASP A 116 12.73 12.44 12.87
N ALA A 117 12.32 12.94 11.70
CA ALA A 117 11.13 12.46 10.98
C ALA A 117 11.25 11.00 10.49
N HIS A 118 12.46 10.46 10.43
CA HIS A 118 12.73 9.11 9.92
C HIS A 118 13.40 8.18 10.95
N GLN A 119 13.70 8.67 12.16
CA GLN A 119 14.32 7.92 13.26
C GLN A 119 13.30 7.10 14.08
N ILE A 120 12.01 7.44 14.03
CA ILE A 120 10.91 6.75 14.77
C ILE A 120 10.64 5.31 14.26
N LEU A 121 11.20 4.90 13.12
CA LEU A 121 10.94 3.58 12.50
C LEU A 121 12.12 2.59 12.59
N GLY A 122 13.07 2.84 13.50
CA GLY A 122 14.27 2.03 13.69
C GLY A 122 14.34 1.26 15.02
N SER A 123 13.35 1.38 15.91
CA SER A 123 13.37 0.73 17.23
C SER A 123 12.65 -0.63 17.30
N ASP A 124 11.91 -1.01 16.25
CA ASP A 124 11.31 -2.36 16.14
C ASP A 124 12.16 -3.21 15.20
N ASP A 125 13.35 -3.59 15.67
CA ASP A 125 14.01 -4.81 15.22
C ASP A 125 13.56 -5.91 16.20
N PRO A 126 12.55 -6.75 15.88
CA PRO A 126 12.33 -7.95 16.63
C PRO A 126 13.51 -8.86 16.27
N GLY A 127 14.56 -8.74 17.08
CA GLY A 127 15.74 -9.57 16.97
C GLY A 127 15.32 -11.02 16.74
N LEU A 128 15.96 -11.64 15.75
CA LEU A 128 16.01 -13.07 15.59
C LEU A 128 16.58 -13.68 16.89
N GLY A 129 15.67 -13.89 17.86
CA GLY A 129 15.88 -14.71 19.03
C GLY A 129 15.94 -16.15 18.57
N SER A 130 17.10 -16.75 18.85
CA SER A 130 17.49 -18.12 18.56
C SER A 130 16.53 -19.18 19.12
#